data_AF-A0A2N6K5Y9-F1
#
_entry.id   AF-A0A2N6K5Y9-F1
#
_cell.length_a   1.000
_cell.length_b   1.000
_cell.length_c   1.000
_cell.angle_alpha   90.00
_cell.angle_beta   90.00
_cell.angle_gamma   90.00
#
_symmetry.space_group_name_H-M   'P 1'
#
loop_
_entity.id
_entity.type
_entity.pdbx_description
1 polymer ?
#
loop_
_entity_poly.entity_id
_entity_poly.type
_entity_poly.pdbx_seq_one_letter_code
_entity_poly.pdbx_strand_id
1 'polypeptide(L)'
;MARYTCSFILSIPINHLQPLLVELLQDCNLDVQYSTLDYIMAREIVGTVSYSKMVTVEILIDKSTATETETRMSIVIKNQELPLQLDNHCRQVFEYIKQAIEESRHWHLIESLAG
;
A
#
# COMPACT_ATOMS: atom_id res chain seq x y z
N MET A 1 3.77 3.38 17.92
CA MET A 1 3.48 3.63 16.50
C MET A 1 3.07 2.31 15.90
N ALA A 2 1.83 2.20 15.43
CA ALA A 2 1.36 1.03 14.73
C ALA A 2 1.99 1.02 13.34
N ARG A 3 2.39 -0.18 12.90
CA ARG A 3 3.03 -0.42 11.62
C ARG A 3 2.67 -1.83 11.17
N TYR A 4 2.15 -1.95 9.96
CA TYR A 4 1.81 -3.22 9.33
C TYR A 4 2.49 -3.30 7.97
N THR A 5 2.97 -4.48 7.61
CA THR A 5 3.71 -4.68 6.36
C THR A 5 3.22 -5.89 5.60
N CYS A 6 3.22 -5.80 4.28
CA CYS A 6 2.92 -6.93 3.42
C CYS A 6 3.73 -6.84 2.13
N SER A 7 4.24 -7.96 1.68
CA SER A 7 4.97 -8.08 0.42
C SER A 7 4.14 -8.86 -0.59
N PHE A 8 4.16 -8.40 -1.83
CA PHE A 8 3.40 -8.98 -2.94
C PHE A 8 4.34 -9.29 -4.11
N ILE A 9 4.04 -10.38 -4.80
CA ILE A 9 4.55 -10.67 -6.14
C ILE A 9 3.36 -10.56 -7.09
N LEU A 10 3.44 -9.64 -8.05
CA LEU A 10 2.36 -9.31 -8.99
C LEU A 10 2.79 -9.62 -10.41
N SER A 11 1.91 -10.23 -11.20
CA SER A 11 2.14 -10.52 -12.62
C SER A 11 1.87 -9.31 -13.52
N ILE A 12 2.66 -8.26 -13.34
CA ILE A 12 2.57 -7.04 -14.13
C ILE A 12 3.95 -6.39 -14.27
N PRO A 13 4.30 -5.80 -15.44
CA PRO A 13 5.56 -5.09 -15.60
C PRO A 13 5.57 -3.79 -14.78
N ILE A 14 6.73 -3.44 -14.23
CA ILE A 14 6.89 -2.28 -13.33
C ILE A 14 6.39 -0.95 -13.94
N ASN A 15 6.58 -0.77 -15.26
CA ASN A 15 6.18 0.44 -15.97
C ASN A 15 4.66 0.64 -16.02
N HIS A 16 3.88 -0.44 -15.85
CA HIS A 16 2.42 -0.39 -15.79
C HIS A 16 1.91 -0.39 -14.35
N LEU A 17 2.67 -0.96 -13.40
CA LEU A 17 2.24 -1.08 -12.01
C LEU A 17 2.10 0.28 -11.31
N GLN A 18 3.07 1.18 -11.47
CA GLN A 18 3.09 2.47 -10.76
C GLN A 18 1.83 3.32 -10.98
N PRO A 19 1.35 3.58 -12.22
CA PRO A 19 0.15 4.38 -12.41
C PRO A 19 -1.10 3.71 -11.83
N LEU A 20 -1.21 2.39 -11.95
CA LEU A 20 -2.36 1.65 -11.39
C LEU A 20 -2.38 1.64 -9.86
N LEU A 21 -1.21 1.62 -9.21
CA LEU A 21 -1.12 1.76 -7.75
C LEU A 21 -1.54 3.16 -7.30
N VAL A 22 -1.19 4.20 -8.07
CA VAL A 22 -1.65 5.57 -7.78
C VAL A 22 -3.17 5.65 -7.84
N GLU A 23 -3.77 5.10 -8.91
CA GLU A 23 -5.24 5.03 -9.05
C GLU A 23 -5.89 4.24 -7.91
N LEU A 24 -5.36 3.06 -7.57
CA LEU A 24 -5.87 2.24 -6.46
C LEU A 24 -5.84 2.98 -5.13
N LEU A 25 -4.75 3.70 -4.83
CA LEU A 25 -4.65 4.47 -3.59
C LEU A 25 -5.65 5.63 -3.55
N GLN A 26 -5.89 6.28 -4.69
CA GLN A 26 -6.89 7.35 -4.80
C GLN A 26 -8.32 6.81 -4.62
N ASP A 27 -8.62 5.65 -5.21
CA ASP A 27 -9.90 4.93 -5.01
C ASP A 27 -10.09 4.49 -3.55
N CYS A 28 -9.00 4.26 -2.81
CA CYS A 28 -8.98 4.03 -1.37
C CYS A 28 -9.07 5.32 -0.53
N ASN A 29 -9.43 6.47 -1.13
CA ASN A 29 -9.52 7.78 -0.48
C ASN A 29 -8.21 8.27 0.15
N LEU A 30 -7.06 7.92 -0.44
CA LEU A 30 -5.75 8.43 -0.02
C LEU A 30 -5.27 9.51 -0.99
N ASP A 31 -4.63 10.53 -0.42
CA ASP A 31 -3.95 11.58 -1.17
C ASP A 31 -2.48 11.21 -1.39
N VAL A 32 -2.10 11.02 -2.64
CA VAL A 32 -0.74 10.65 -3.04
C VAL A 32 0.16 11.89 -2.96
N GLN A 33 1.06 11.90 -1.97
CA GLN A 33 1.95 13.03 -1.71
C GLN A 33 3.21 13.00 -2.57
N TYR A 34 3.68 11.79 -2.90
CA TYR A 34 4.93 11.60 -3.61
C TYR A 34 4.90 10.27 -4.36
N SER A 35 5.39 10.26 -5.59
CA SER A 35 5.44 9.04 -6.41
C SER A 35 6.62 9.04 -7.38
N THR A 36 7.38 7.94 -7.36
CA THR A 36 8.44 7.58 -8.30
C THR A 36 8.21 6.15 -8.78
N LEU A 37 9.05 5.68 -9.71
CA LEU A 37 8.95 4.33 -10.25
C LEU A 37 9.17 3.20 -9.22
N ASP A 38 9.84 3.48 -8.10
CA ASP A 38 10.15 2.52 -7.01
C ASP A 38 9.48 2.84 -5.68
N TYR A 39 8.80 3.98 -5.57
CA TYR A 39 8.30 4.43 -4.29
C TYR A 39 7.04 5.29 -4.43
N ILE A 40 6.02 4.99 -3.64
CA ILE A 40 4.79 5.78 -3.56
C ILE A 40 4.50 6.07 -2.09
N MET A 41 4.25 7.34 -1.75
CA MET A 41 3.76 7.74 -0.44
C MET A 41 2.37 8.37 -0.61
N ALA A 42 1.41 7.82 0.12
CA ALA A 42 0.07 8.37 0.21
C ALA A 42 -0.36 8.50 1.68
N ARG A 43 -1.30 9.41 1.94
CA ARG A 43 -1.82 9.68 3.27
C ARG A 43 -3.32 9.83 3.23
N GLU A 44 -4.01 9.49 4.30
CA GLU A 44 -5.42 9.85 4.45
C GLU A 44 -5.63 11.37 4.32
N ILE A 45 -6.76 11.75 3.72
CA ILE A 45 -7.15 13.14 3.54
C ILE A 45 -7.40 13.81 4.91
N VAL A 46 -6.90 15.01 5.11
CA VAL A 46 -7.08 15.76 6.35
C VAL A 46 -8.56 16.02 6.61
N GLY A 47 -9.01 15.77 7.84
CA GLY A 47 -10.40 16.01 8.27
C GLY A 47 -11.29 14.78 8.26
N THR A 48 -10.84 13.64 7.72
CA THR A 48 -11.58 12.36 7.80
C THR A 48 -11.38 11.66 9.15
N VAL A 49 -10.21 11.83 9.77
CA VAL A 49 -9.83 11.23 11.05
C VAL A 49 -9.03 12.20 11.92
N SER A 50 -8.93 11.92 13.22
CA SER A 50 -8.05 12.67 14.13
C SER A 50 -6.58 12.53 13.71
N TYR A 51 -5.78 13.57 13.90
CA TYR A 51 -4.38 13.61 13.45
C TYR A 51 -3.53 12.41 13.89
N SER A 52 -3.71 11.93 15.13
CA SER A 52 -3.01 10.76 15.67
C SER A 52 -3.35 9.44 14.96
N LYS A 53 -4.53 9.38 14.33
CA LYS A 53 -5.01 8.20 13.60
C LYS A 53 -4.63 8.23 12.13
N MET A 54 -4.27 9.39 11.59
CA MET A 54 -3.93 9.53 10.17
C MET A 54 -2.87 8.53 9.73
N VAL A 55 -3.27 7.68 8.79
CA VAL A 55 -2.45 6.64 8.21
C VAL A 55 -1.61 7.20 7.08
N THR A 56 -0.34 6.81 7.07
CA THR A 56 0.58 6.95 5.95
C THR A 56 0.82 5.57 5.35
N VAL A 57 0.69 5.49 4.03
CA VAL A 57 0.96 4.31 3.22
C VAL A 57 2.21 4.57 2.41
N GLU A 58 3.19 3.68 2.51
CA GLU A 58 4.40 3.69 1.72
C GLU A 58 4.45 2.40 0.91
N ILE A 59 4.54 2.50 -0.41
CA ILE A 59 4.75 1.36 -1.30
C ILE A 59 6.19 1.42 -1.80
N LEU A 60 6.91 0.31 -1.68
CA LEU A 60 8.25 0.12 -2.20
C LEU A 60 8.19 -0.92 -3.31
N ILE A 61 8.62 -0.56 -4.52
CA ILE A 61 8.61 -1.45 -5.69
C ILE A 61 10.06 -1.85 -6.00
N ASP A 62 10.34 -3.15 -6.02
CA ASP A 62 11.67 -3.68 -6.23
C ASP A 62 12.02 -3.72 -7.73
N LYS A 63 12.74 -2.68 -8.17
CA LYS A 63 13.28 -2.59 -9.53
C LYS A 63 14.36 -3.62 -9.84
N SER A 64 15.08 -4.10 -8.83
CA SER A 64 16.25 -4.97 -9.04
C SER A 64 15.88 -6.39 -9.42
N THR A 65 14.67 -6.82 -9.02
CA THR A 65 14.13 -8.16 -9.30
C THR A 65 12.95 -8.13 -10.27
N ALA A 66 12.50 -6.95 -10.70
CA ALA A 66 11.41 -6.81 -11.67
C ALA A 66 11.80 -7.41 -13.03
N THR A 67 10.87 -8.16 -13.60
CA THR A 67 10.99 -8.75 -14.94
C THR A 67 9.97 -8.12 -15.89
N GLU A 68 9.96 -8.58 -17.15
CA GLU A 68 8.95 -8.14 -18.13
C GLU A 68 7.52 -8.58 -17.76
N THR A 69 7.35 -9.51 -16.82
CA THR A 69 6.04 -10.07 -16.48
C THR A 69 5.72 -10.05 -14.99
N GLU A 70 6.72 -9.84 -14.13
CA GLU A 70 6.56 -9.92 -12.67
C GLU A 70 7.24 -8.75 -11.98
N THR A 71 6.56 -8.18 -10.99
CA THR A 71 7.09 -7.12 -10.15
C THR A 71 6.85 -7.46 -8.69
N ARG A 72 7.87 -7.26 -7.86
CA ARG A 72 7.77 -7.42 -6.41
C ARG A 72 7.59 -6.05 -5.77
N MET A 73 6.71 -5.98 -4.77
CA MET A 73 6.51 -4.77 -4.00
C MET A 73 6.22 -5.08 -2.54
N SER A 74 6.47 -4.10 -1.68
CA SER A 74 6.08 -4.14 -0.28
C SER A 74 5.28 -2.89 0.07
N ILE A 75 4.27 -3.05 0.91
CA ILE A 75 3.54 -1.93 1.51
C ILE A 75 3.92 -1.81 2.98
N VAL A 76 3.99 -0.58 3.46
CA VAL A 76 4.16 -0.21 4.85
C VAL A 76 3.06 0.76 5.20
N ILE A 77 2.23 0.39 6.17
CA ILE A 77 1.09 1.20 6.61
C ILE A 77 1.33 1.54 8.07
N LYS A 78 1.37 2.83 8.40
CA LYS A 78 1.76 3.33 9.72
C LYS A 78 0.97 4.55 10.16
N ASN A 79 0.72 4.69 11.45
CA ASN A 79 0.18 5.90 12.07
C ASN A 79 0.70 6.07 13.50
N GLN A 80 0.29 7.14 14.20
CA GLN A 80 0.78 7.43 15.55
C GLN A 80 0.10 6.60 16.66
N GLU A 81 -0.83 5.70 16.35
CA GLU A 81 -1.50 4.87 17.35
C GLU A 81 -0.54 3.84 18.00
N LEU A 82 -0.95 3.28 19.13
CA LEU A 82 -0.22 2.21 19.80
C LEU A 82 -0.66 0.86 19.22
N PRO A 83 0.27 -0.04 18.86
CA PRO A 83 -0.04 -1.33 18.23
C PRO A 83 -0.79 -2.30 19.16
N LEU A 84 -0.81 -2.06 20.47
CA LEU A 84 -1.46 -2.94 21.47
C LEU A 84 -3.00 -2.81 21.49
N GLN A 85 -3.58 -1.86 20.76
CA GLN A 85 -5.03 -1.76 20.59
C GLN A 85 -5.48 -2.73 19.48
N LEU A 86 -6.34 -3.69 19.83
CA LEU A 86 -6.88 -4.67 18.88
C LEU A 86 -7.77 -4.02 17.82
N ASP A 87 -8.51 -2.99 18.21
CA ASP A 87 -9.27 -2.11 17.32
C ASP A 87 -8.43 -0.87 17.00
N ASN A 88 -7.64 -0.98 15.94
CA ASN A 88 -6.67 0.04 15.52
C ASN A 88 -6.99 0.47 14.09
N HIS A 89 -7.16 1.78 13.89
CA HIS A 89 -7.50 2.35 12.59
C HIS A 89 -6.43 2.03 11.53
N CYS A 90 -5.15 2.07 11.91
CA CYS A 90 -4.04 1.64 11.05
C CYS A 90 -4.18 0.20 10.57
N ARG A 91 -4.69 -0.70 11.42
CA ARG A 91 -4.91 -2.11 11.04
C ARG A 91 -6.08 -2.22 10.07
N GLN A 92 -7.17 -1.51 10.32
CA GLN A 92 -8.34 -1.51 9.44
C GLN A 92 -7.98 -1.01 8.04
N VAL A 93 -7.26 0.10 7.95
CA VAL A 93 -6.76 0.64 6.67
C VAL A 93 -5.79 -0.35 6.01
N PHE A 94 -4.93 -1.01 6.79
CA PHE A 94 -4.04 -2.05 6.26
C PHE A 94 -4.79 -3.21 5.61
N GLU A 95 -5.76 -3.80 6.29
CA GLU A 95 -6.54 -4.92 5.74
C GLU A 95 -7.32 -4.49 4.49
N TYR A 96 -7.90 -3.27 4.51
CA TYR A 96 -8.63 -2.74 3.37
C TYR A 96 -7.76 -2.56 2.12
N ILE A 97 -6.58 -1.94 2.26
CA ILE A 97 -5.67 -1.72 1.13
C ILE A 97 -5.06 -3.04 0.65
N LYS A 98 -4.69 -3.93 1.58
CA LYS A 98 -4.23 -5.28 1.25
C LYS A 98 -5.27 -5.99 0.39
N GLN A 99 -6.54 -6.01 0.81
CA GLN A 99 -7.61 -6.61 0.06
C GLN A 99 -7.79 -5.96 -1.32
N ALA A 100 -7.76 -4.63 -1.41
CA ALA A 100 -7.85 -3.93 -2.70
C ALA A 100 -6.73 -4.33 -3.67
N ILE A 101 -5.51 -4.56 -3.16
CA ILE A 101 -4.38 -5.03 -3.98
C ILE A 101 -4.59 -6.49 -4.40
N GLU A 102 -5.04 -7.35 -3.49
CA GLU A 102 -5.26 -8.78 -3.76
C GLU A 102 -6.42 -9.02 -4.74
N GLU A 103 -7.43 -8.15 -4.76
CA GLU A 103 -8.64 -8.27 -5.59
C GLU A 103 -8.59 -7.42 -6.87
N SER A 104 -7.51 -6.68 -7.11
CA SER A 104 -7.34 -5.85 -8.30
C SER A 104 -7.44 -6.67 -9.59
N ARG A 105 -8.20 -6.18 -10.56
CA ARG A 105 -8.35 -6.82 -11.88
C ARG A 105 -7.20 -6.52 -12.84
N HIS A 106 -6.31 -5.60 -12.47
CA HIS A 106 -5.24 -5.12 -13.34
C HIS A 106 -3.98 -6.00 -13.32
N TRP A 107 -3.86 -6.87 -12.32
CA TRP A 107 -2.77 -7.84 -12.20
C TRP A 107 -3.31 -9.14 -11.60
N HIS A 108 -2.58 -10.23 -11.79
CA HIS A 108 -2.83 -11.45 -11.02
C HIS A 108 -1.80 -11.55 -9.88
N LEU A 109 -2.32 -11.71 -8.66
CA LEU A 109 -1.52 -11.94 -7.45
C LEU A 109 -0.85 -13.32 -7.52
N ILE A 110 0.47 -13.34 -7.49
CA ILE A 110 1.26 -14.58 -7.45
C ILE A 110 1.47 -15.03 -6.00
N GLU A 111 1.89 -14.10 -5.13
CA GLU A 111 2.19 -14.39 -3.74
C GLU A 111 1.93 -13.15 -2.86
N SER A 112 1.45 -13.36 -1.64
CA SER A 112 1.24 -12.35 -0.59
C SER A 112 1.81 -12.86 0.73
N LEU A 113 2.76 -12.11 1.31
CA LEU A 113 3.40 -12.43 2.58
C LEU A 113 3.20 -11.29 3.57
N ALA A 114 2.39 -11.50 4.60
CA ALA A 114 2.15 -10.53 5.66
C ALA A 114 3.18 -10.68 6.79
N GLY A 115 3.66 -9.55 7.33
CA GLY A 115 4.64 -9.49 8.42
C GLY A 115 4.32 -8.39 9.44
#